data_AF-A0A1E7HF87-F1
#
_entry.id   AF-A0A1E7HF87-F1
#
_cell.length_a   1.000
_cell.length_b   1.000
_cell.length_c   1.000
_cell.angle_alpha   90.00
_cell.angle_beta   90.00
_cell.angle_gamma   90.00
#
_symmetry.space_group_name_H-M   'P 1'
#
loop_
_entity.id
_entity.type
_entity.pdbx_description
1 polymer ?
#
loop_
_entity_poly.entity_id
_entity_poly.type
_entity_poly.pdbx_seq_one_letter_code
_entity_poly.pdbx_strand_id
1 'polypeptide(L)'
;MRCSKCGRISFDYLENCSNCGQDLRKISAGLGGFAKPDTELMWFNMDSKADSIKTEPEIPIIEQEAENSIDLSEIDVSDLVDVSTTDTDVKEIDPSDLETVADDKGFQQALDQVLKDE
;
A
#
# COMPACT_ATOMS: atom_id res chain seq x y z
N MET A 1 11.90 7.51 5.55
CA MET A 1 13.25 8.05 5.80
C MET A 1 13.37 9.48 5.26
N ARG A 2 14.15 10.35 5.92
CA ARG A 2 14.38 11.73 5.46
C ARG A 2 15.79 11.89 4.89
N CYS A 3 15.92 12.44 3.69
CA CYS A 3 17.22 12.75 3.09
C CYS A 3 17.90 13.91 3.81
N SER A 4 19.16 13.75 4.22
CA SER A 4 19.90 14.79 4.94
C SER A 4 20.34 15.97 4.06
N LYS A 5 20.44 15.80 2.73
CA LYS A 5 20.85 16.86 1.80
C LYS A 5 19.70 17.75 1.33
N CYS A 6 18.59 17.15 0.90
CA CYS A 6 17.45 17.90 0.36
C CYS A 6 16.21 17.91 1.27
N GLY A 7 16.24 17.23 2.41
CA GLY A 7 15.14 17.22 3.37
C GLY A 7 13.90 16.43 2.96
N ARG A 8 13.84 15.92 1.72
CA ARG A 8 12.71 15.12 1.20
C ARG A 8 12.50 13.86 2.05
N ILE A 9 11.24 13.59 2.37
CA ILE A 9 10.81 12.35 3.02
C ILE A 9 10.52 11.34 1.91
N SER A 10 11.08 10.15 2.03
CA SER A 10 10.93 9.04 1.09
C SER A 10 10.73 7.73 1.86
N PHE A 11 10.43 6.63 1.17
CA PHE A 11 10.29 5.32 1.80
C PHE A 11 11.62 4.79 2.34
N ASP A 12 11.57 4.01 3.43
CA ASP A 12 12.76 3.53 4.17
C ASP A 12 13.59 2.46 3.45
N TYR A 13 13.00 1.78 2.46
CA TYR A 13 13.67 0.75 1.66
C TYR A 13 14.50 1.32 0.49
N LEU A 14 14.52 2.64 0.30
CA LEU A 14 15.22 3.29 -0.81
C LEU A 14 16.71 3.45 -0.51
N GLU A 15 17.54 3.03 -1.47
CA GLU A 15 19.01 3.17 -1.37
C GLU A 15 19.50 4.57 -1.75
N ASN A 16 18.74 5.28 -2.60
CA ASN A 16 19.09 6.60 -3.08
C ASN A 16 17.89 7.55 -3.00
N CYS A 17 18.16 8.82 -2.72
CA CYS A 17 17.13 9.85 -2.77
C CYS A 17 16.70 10.09 -4.22
N SER A 18 15.41 9.92 -4.53
CA SER A 18 14.89 10.16 -5.89
C SER A 18 15.01 11.61 -6.35
N ASN A 19 15.20 12.57 -5.43
CA ASN A 19 15.33 13.99 -5.78
C ASN A 19 16.79 14.39 -6.01
N CYS A 20 17.69 14.13 -5.04
CA CYS A 20 19.07 14.63 -5.11
C CYS A 20 20.15 13.56 -5.36
N GLY A 21 19.76 12.30 -5.54
CA GLY A 21 20.64 11.17 -5.81
C GLY A 21 21.53 10.74 -4.65
N GLN A 22 21.45 11.39 -3.48
CA GLN A 22 22.28 11.04 -2.33
C GLN A 22 22.05 9.59 -1.91
N ASP A 23 23.14 8.88 -1.60
CA ASP A 23 23.09 7.54 -1.02
C ASP A 23 22.49 7.62 0.39
N LEU A 24 21.40 6.90 0.58
CA LEU A 24 20.63 6.84 1.80
C LEU A 24 20.90 5.56 2.60
N ARG A 25 21.75 4.63 2.11
CA ARG A 25 22.05 3.35 2.78
C ARG A 25 22.61 3.51 4.18
N LYS A 26 23.35 4.59 4.41
CA LYS A 26 23.88 4.92 5.75
C LYS A 26 22.76 5.31 6.73
N ILE A 27 21.68 5.90 6.23
CA ILE A 27 20.52 6.30 7.03
C ILE A 27 19.61 5.08 7.24
N SER A 28 19.39 4.26 6.19
CA SER A 28 18.56 3.06 6.30
C SER A 28 19.16 1.98 7.20
N ALA A 29 20.49 1.84 7.26
CA ALA A 29 21.17 0.92 8.18
C ALA A 29 20.84 1.18 9.66
N GLY A 30 20.54 2.44 10.03
CA GLY A 30 20.16 2.81 11.39
C GLY A 30 18.69 2.59 11.73
N LEU A 31 17.85 2.31 10.73
CA LEU A 31 16.39 2.18 10.89
C LEU A 31 15.93 0.71 10.98
N GLY A 32 16.86 -0.25 10.86
CA GLY A 32 16.56 -1.68 10.77
C GLY A 32 16.19 -2.05 9.33
N GLY A 33 16.89 -3.00 8.73
CA GLY A 33 16.74 -3.33 7.31
C GLY A 33 15.30 -3.68 6.93
N PHE A 34 14.59 -2.75 6.30
CA PHE A 34 13.24 -2.97 5.80
C PHE A 34 13.27 -3.83 4.54
N ALA A 35 12.39 -4.82 4.48
CA ALA A 35 12.14 -5.56 3.26
C ALA A 35 11.65 -4.59 2.18
N LYS A 36 12.20 -4.70 0.97
CA LYS A 36 11.63 -3.99 -0.19
C LYS A 36 10.25 -4.57 -0.44
N PRO A 37 9.22 -3.72 -0.62
CA PRO A 37 7.89 -4.23 -0.92
C PRO A 37 7.89 -4.97 -2.25
N ASP A 38 7.11 -6.04 -2.33
CA ASP A 38 6.89 -6.78 -3.56
C ASP A 38 6.07 -5.92 -4.53
N THR A 39 6.66 -5.62 -5.68
CA THR A 39 6.02 -4.80 -6.71
C THR A 39 4.85 -5.51 -7.39
N GLU A 40 4.78 -6.84 -7.36
CA GLU A 40 3.66 -7.62 -7.92
C GLU A 40 2.41 -7.53 -7.04
N LEU A 41 2.58 -7.29 -5.74
CA LEU A 41 1.48 -7.15 -4.77
C LEU A 41 0.99 -5.69 -4.63
N MET A 42 1.64 -4.76 -5.32
CA MET A 42 1.29 -3.35 -5.31
C MET A 42 0.20 -3.07 -6.35
N TRP A 43 -1.06 -3.05 -5.90
CA TRP A 43 -2.21 -2.69 -6.74
C TRP A 43 -2.02 -1.31 -7.42
N PHE A 44 -1.30 -0.38 -6.78
CA PHE A 44 -1.08 0.97 -7.32
C PHE A 44 0.11 1.10 -8.29
N ASN A 45 0.87 0.04 -8.55
CA ASN A 45 1.86 0.04 -9.65
C ASN A 45 1.14 -0.22 -10.97
N MET A 46 0.15 0.61 -11.30
CA MET A 46 -0.37 0.64 -12.65
C MET A 46 0.72 1.32 -13.47
N ASP A 47 1.49 0.51 -14.22
CA ASP A 47 2.28 0.97 -15.35
C ASP A 47 1.31 1.75 -16.25
N SER A 48 1.21 3.06 -16.02
CA SER A 48 0.75 3.98 -17.02
C SER A 48 1.79 3.90 -18.12
N LYS A 49 1.62 2.90 -19.00
CA LYS A 49 1.91 3.01 -20.42
C LYS A 49 1.08 4.20 -20.90
N ALA A 50 1.55 5.40 -20.54
CA ALA A 50 1.18 6.60 -21.23
C ALA A 50 1.56 6.31 -22.67
N ASP A 51 0.54 6.14 -23.50
CA ASP A 51 0.71 6.08 -24.94
C ASP A 51 1.67 7.19 -25.33
N SER A 52 2.64 6.81 -26.15
CA SER A 52 3.72 7.66 -26.63
C SER A 52 3.13 8.79 -27.48
N ILE A 53 2.64 9.85 -26.83
CA ILE A 53 2.34 11.11 -27.49
C ILE A 53 3.67 11.83 -27.64
N LYS A 54 4.28 11.55 -28.79
CA LYS A 54 5.46 12.21 -29.33
C LYS A 54 5.37 13.73 -29.14
N THR A 55 6.08 14.27 -28.16
CA THR A 55 6.28 15.72 -28.02
C THR A 55 7.77 16.00 -27.93
N GLU A 56 8.24 16.86 -28.83
CA GLU A 56 9.61 17.36 -28.96
C GLU A 56 10.15 18.01 -27.68
N PRO A 57 11.48 18.21 -27.57
CA PRO A 57 12.15 18.49 -26.32
C PRO A 57 12.18 19.99 -26.01
N GLU A 58 11.50 20.46 -24.97
CA GLU A 58 11.77 21.78 -24.41
C GLU A 58 11.66 21.83 -22.87
N ILE A 59 12.84 22.06 -22.25
CA ILE A 59 13.10 22.98 -21.12
C ILE A 59 12.68 22.51 -19.69
N PRO A 60 13.48 22.84 -18.64
CA PRO A 60 13.38 22.20 -17.32
C PRO A 60 12.09 22.59 -16.59
N ILE A 61 11.39 21.58 -16.07
CA ILE A 61 10.20 21.76 -15.24
C ILE A 61 10.64 22.31 -13.87
N ILE A 62 10.38 23.60 -13.70
CA ILE A 62 10.27 24.33 -12.44
C ILE A 62 9.16 23.67 -11.61
N GLU A 63 9.34 23.60 -10.29
CA GLU A 63 8.33 23.19 -9.31
C GLU A 63 6.97 23.83 -9.63
N GLN A 64 6.02 23.02 -10.10
CA GLN A 64 4.63 23.42 -10.27
C GLN A 64 3.82 22.85 -9.10
N GLU A 65 3.76 23.63 -8.02
CA GLU A 65 2.51 23.75 -7.28
C GLU A 65 1.56 24.54 -8.19
N ALA A 66 0.78 23.83 -9.01
CA ALA A 66 -0.31 24.39 -9.78
C ALA A 66 -1.41 23.34 -9.88
N GLU A 67 -2.42 23.51 -9.03
CA GLU A 67 -3.83 23.51 -9.44
C GLU A 67 -4.19 22.53 -10.58
N ASN A 68 -4.06 21.23 -10.35
CA ASN A 68 -5.10 20.33 -10.82
C ASN A 68 -6.10 20.21 -9.67
N SER A 69 -6.90 21.27 -9.45
CA SER A 69 -8.15 21.12 -8.71
C SER A 69 -9.02 20.21 -9.56
N ILE A 70 -8.91 18.91 -9.34
CA ILE A 70 -9.84 17.95 -9.91
C ILE A 70 -11.21 18.38 -9.38
N ASP A 71 -12.10 18.79 -10.28
CA ASP A 71 -13.45 19.18 -9.94
C ASP A 71 -14.24 17.92 -9.60
N LEU A 72 -14.39 17.67 -8.30
CA LEU A 72 -15.13 16.52 -7.78
C LEU A 72 -16.64 16.78 -7.75
N SER A 73 -17.12 17.93 -8.23
CA SER A 73 -18.54 18.28 -8.19
C SER A 73 -19.41 17.44 -9.14
N GLU A 74 -18.80 16.80 -10.14
CA GLU A 74 -19.47 15.89 -11.07
C GLU A 74 -19.47 14.41 -10.61
N ILE A 75 -18.88 14.10 -9.45
CA ILE A 75 -18.91 12.73 -8.92
C ILE A 75 -20.31 12.43 -8.40
N ASP A 76 -21.08 11.68 -9.19
CA ASP A 76 -22.42 11.24 -8.83
C ASP A 76 -22.37 10.10 -7.80
N VAL A 77 -22.62 10.44 -6.53
CA VAL A 77 -22.73 9.47 -5.43
C VAL A 77 -24.16 8.93 -5.26
N SER A 78 -25.07 9.23 -6.19
CA SER A 78 -26.46 8.78 -6.12
C SER A 78 -26.63 7.27 -6.32
N ASP A 79 -25.59 6.57 -6.80
CA ASP A 79 -25.56 5.11 -6.91
C ASP A 79 -25.04 4.42 -5.62
N LEU A 80 -24.51 5.18 -4.64
CA LEU A 80 -23.98 4.65 -3.39
C LEU A 80 -25.02 4.58 -2.26
N VAL A 81 -26.30 4.86 -2.55
CA VAL A 81 -27.36 4.48 -1.64
C VAL A 81 -27.43 2.95 -1.62
N ASP A 82 -26.87 2.40 -0.57
CA ASP A 82 -26.93 1.00 -0.16
C ASP A 82 -28.37 0.51 -0.37
N VAL A 83 -28.58 -0.17 -1.49
CA VAL A 83 -29.86 -0.77 -1.86
C VAL A 83 -30.05 -1.97 -0.95
N SER A 84 -30.45 -1.70 0.29
CA SER A 84 -31.03 -2.67 1.20
C SER A 84 -30.41 -4.06 1.08
N THR A 85 -29.18 -4.24 1.56
CA THR A 85 -28.91 -5.53 2.19
C THR A 85 -29.63 -5.50 3.53
N THR A 86 -30.90 -5.90 3.46
CA THR A 86 -31.61 -6.58 4.53
C THR A 86 -30.62 -7.27 5.46
N ASP A 87 -30.70 -7.01 6.76
CA ASP A 87 -30.19 -7.91 7.82
C ASP A 87 -29.08 -8.83 7.34
N THR A 88 -27.86 -8.30 7.16
CA THR A 88 -26.75 -9.21 7.42
C THR A 88 -26.83 -9.40 8.93
N ASP A 89 -27.58 -10.43 9.34
CA ASP A 89 -27.48 -11.08 10.64
C ASP A 89 -26.03 -11.57 10.74
N VAL A 90 -25.11 -10.61 10.91
CA VAL A 90 -23.82 -10.87 11.48
C VAL A 90 -24.18 -11.23 12.90
N LYS A 91 -24.48 -12.51 13.11
CA LYS A 91 -24.54 -13.06 14.45
C LYS A 91 -23.23 -12.64 15.09
N GLU A 92 -23.35 -11.74 16.05
CA GLU A 92 -22.24 -11.33 16.89
C GLU A 92 -21.59 -12.65 17.36
N ILE A 93 -20.37 -12.90 16.92
CA ILE A 93 -19.71 -14.17 17.17
C ILE A 93 -19.52 -14.23 18.68
N ASP A 94 -20.27 -15.11 19.34
CA ASP A 94 -20.13 -15.31 20.77
C ASP A 94 -18.72 -15.84 21.00
N PRO A 95 -17.91 -15.23 21.89
CA PRO A 95 -16.59 -15.75 22.23
C PRO A 95 -16.62 -17.22 22.69
N SER A 96 -17.76 -17.71 23.16
CA SER A 96 -17.98 -19.13 23.50
C SER A 96 -17.95 -20.06 22.28
N ASP A 97 -18.35 -19.57 21.10
CA ASP A 97 -18.30 -20.35 19.85
C ASP A 97 -16.85 -20.53 19.37
N LEU A 98 -15.96 -19.59 19.69
CA LEU A 98 -14.52 -19.66 19.36
C LEU A 98 -13.77 -20.69 20.21
N GLU A 99 -14.22 -20.96 21.43
CA GLU A 99 -13.62 -21.97 22.32
C GLU A 99 -13.78 -23.37 21.72
N THR A 100 -14.93 -23.66 21.11
CA THR A 100 -15.18 -24.95 20.45
C THR A 100 -14.27 -25.22 19.25
N VAL A 101 -13.89 -24.16 18.53
CA VAL A 101 -12.97 -24.24 17.38
C VAL A 101 -11.53 -24.37 17.86
N ALA A 102 -11.17 -23.71 18.97
CA ALA A 102 -9.85 -23.84 19.58
C ALA A 102 -9.60 -25.27 20.10
N ASP A 103 -10.63 -25.94 20.61
CA ASP A 103 -10.56 -27.33 21.07
C ASP A 103 -10.80 -28.37 19.94
N ASP A 104 -11.05 -27.92 18.71
CA ASP A 104 -11.27 -28.84 17.60
C ASP A 104 -9.99 -29.61 17.27
N LYS A 105 -10.08 -30.93 17.41
CA LYS A 105 -8.95 -31.84 17.24
C LYS A 105 -8.42 -31.85 15.80
N GLY A 106 -9.29 -31.62 14.81
CA GLY A 106 -8.88 -31.55 13.41
C GLY A 106 -8.09 -30.29 13.11
N PHE A 107 -8.57 -29.15 13.63
CA PHE A 107 -7.89 -27.86 13.52
C PHE A 107 -6.53 -27.88 14.21
N GLN A 108 -6.46 -28.37 15.45
CA GLN A 108 -5.19 -28.50 16.18
C GLN A 108 -4.20 -29.39 15.45
N GLN A 109 -4.65 -30.52 14.89
CA GLN A 109 -3.79 -31.45 14.17
C GLN A 109 -3.26 -30.86 12.86
N ALA A 110 -4.07 -30.06 12.15
CA ALA A 110 -3.64 -29.34 10.95
C ALA A 110 -2.62 -28.23 11.29
N LEU A 111 -2.86 -27.47 12.36
CA LEU A 111 -1.94 -26.44 12.84
C LEU A 111 -0.58 -27.05 13.23
N ASP A 112 -0.62 -28.17 13.95
CA ASP A 112 0.57 -28.94 14.34
C ASP A 112 1.36 -29.48 13.15
N GLN A 113 0.69 -29.74 12.02
CA GLN A 113 1.35 -30.22 10.81
C GLN A 113 2.08 -29.09 10.10
N VAL A 114 1.44 -27.93 9.97
CA VAL A 114 2.05 -26.72 9.39
C VAL A 114 3.28 -26.27 10.21
N LEU A 115 3.19 -26.28 11.54
CA LEU A 115 4.28 -25.88 12.43
C LEU A 115 5.46 -26.86 12.47
N LYS A 116 5.28 -28.11 12.03
CA LYS A 116 6.36 -29.12 11.96
C LYS A 116 7.09 -29.11 10.62
N ASP A 117 6.50 -28.49 9.60
CA ASP A 117 7.07 -28.35 8.26
C ASP A 117 7.91 -27.07 8.10
N GLU A 118 8.15 -26.31 9.18
CA GLU A 118 9.10 -25.18 9.31
C GLU A 118 10.38 -25.60 10.05
#